data_AF-A0A964AKU6-F1
#
_entry.id   AF-A0A964AKU6-F1
#
_cell.length_a   1.000
_cell.length_b   1.000
_cell.length_c   1.000
_cell.angle_alpha   90.00
_cell.angle_beta   90.00
_cell.angle_gamma   90.00
#
_symmetry.space_group_name_H-M   'P 1'
#
loop_
_entity.id
_entity.type
_entity.pdbx_description
1 polymer ?
#
loop_
_entity_poly.entity_id
_entity_poly.type
_entity_poly.pdbx_seq_one_letter_code
_entity_poly.pdbx_strand_id
1 'polypeptide(L)'
;MKDAAAKVKRAAAHPDRPGEKCQAPAASWRPVVDRARCEGKRDCVDVCPHKVFEVRTIDEADFAALSFFARLKVRAHGKQTAYTPNADQCRACGLCVVACPERAITLVRS
;
A
#
# COMPACT_ATOMS: atom_id res chain seq x y z
N MET A 1 4.74 -12.13 -14.41
CA MET A 1 3.28 -12.40 -14.36
C MET A 1 2.93 -13.56 -13.43
N LYS A 2 3.66 -14.69 -13.45
CA LYS A 2 3.40 -15.82 -12.52
C LYS A 2 3.48 -15.42 -11.03
N ASP A 3 4.34 -14.46 -10.70
CA ASP A 3 4.59 -14.04 -9.30
C ASP A 3 3.43 -13.24 -8.70
N ALA A 4 2.73 -12.42 -9.49
CA ALA A 4 1.64 -11.59 -8.99
C ALA A 4 0.45 -12.44 -8.51
N ALA A 5 0.07 -13.47 -9.28
CA ALA A 5 -1.00 -14.39 -8.88
C ALA A 5 -0.66 -15.16 -7.59
N ALA A 6 0.61 -15.56 -7.43
CA ALA A 6 1.08 -16.20 -6.19
C ALA A 6 1.02 -15.24 -4.99
N LYS A 7 1.42 -13.98 -5.15
CA LYS A 7 1.30 -12.95 -4.11
C LYS A 7 -0.16 -12.73 -3.70
N VAL A 8 -1.07 -12.64 -4.67
CA VAL A 8 -2.52 -12.51 -4.40
C VAL A 8 -3.03 -13.71 -3.61
N LYS A 9 -2.71 -14.94 -4.04
CA LYS A 9 -3.14 -16.16 -3.33
C LYS A 9 -2.63 -16.19 -1.88
N ARG A 10 -1.35 -15.87 -1.67
CA ARG A 10 -0.74 -15.81 -0.32
C ARG A 10 -1.42 -14.76 0.55
N ALA A 11 -1.60 -13.54 0.02
CA ALA A 11 -2.25 -12.45 0.75
C ALA A 11 -3.72 -12.76 1.06
N ALA A 12 -4.43 -13.42 0.13
CA ALA A 12 -5.82 -13.81 0.34
C ALA A 12 -5.99 -14.87 1.43
N ALA A 13 -5.01 -15.76 1.58
CA ALA A 13 -4.98 -16.82 2.58
C ALA A 13 -4.37 -16.40 3.94
N HIS A 14 -3.88 -15.16 4.07
CA HIS A 14 -3.24 -14.71 5.32
C HIS A 14 -4.27 -14.70 6.48
N PRO A 15 -3.98 -15.35 7.63
CA PRO A 15 -4.94 -15.50 8.72
C PRO A 15 -5.39 -14.14 9.28
N ASP A 16 -4.44 -13.21 9.43
CA ASP A 16 -4.71 -11.86 9.98
C ASP A 16 -5.05 -10.82 8.90
N ARG A 17 -5.58 -11.23 7.75
CA ARG A 17 -5.98 -10.31 6.67
C ARG A 17 -7.10 -9.37 7.17
N PRO A 18 -6.85 -8.05 7.28
CA PRO A 18 -7.85 -7.12 7.82
C PRO A 18 -8.89 -6.71 6.75
N GLY A 19 -9.85 -5.88 7.17
CA GLY A 19 -10.87 -5.31 6.29
C GLY A 19 -12.01 -6.29 5.99
N GLU A 20 -12.77 -6.01 4.93
CA GLU A 20 -14.03 -6.68 4.60
C GLU A 20 -13.88 -7.61 3.38
N LYS A 21 -12.67 -8.14 3.15
CA LYS A 21 -12.40 -9.15 2.10
C LYS A 21 -12.96 -8.77 0.71
N CYS A 22 -12.83 -7.48 0.35
CA CYS A 22 -13.29 -6.88 -0.91
C CYS A 22 -14.82 -6.68 -1.02
N GLN A 23 -15.56 -6.76 0.09
CA GLN A 23 -17.02 -6.65 0.10
C GLN A 23 -17.51 -5.29 0.60
N ALA A 24 -16.62 -4.42 1.08
CA ALA A 24 -17.01 -3.09 1.52
C ALA A 24 -17.57 -2.26 0.35
N PRO A 25 -18.56 -1.37 0.58
CA PRO A 25 -18.92 -0.35 -0.38
C PRO A 25 -17.71 0.50 -0.78
N ALA A 26 -17.65 0.92 -2.05
CA ALA A 26 -16.63 1.89 -2.47
C ALA A 26 -16.71 3.17 -1.62
N ALA A 27 -15.60 3.87 -1.49
CA ALA A 27 -15.40 5.08 -0.68
C ALA A 27 -15.63 4.95 0.85
N SER A 28 -16.13 3.82 1.37
CA SER A 28 -16.34 3.62 2.82
C SER A 28 -15.04 3.37 3.61
N TRP A 29 -13.97 3.02 2.90
CA TRP A 29 -12.64 2.80 3.44
C TRP A 29 -11.59 3.41 2.50
N ARG A 30 -10.42 3.72 3.06
CA ARG A 30 -9.22 4.06 2.28
C ARG A 30 -7.96 3.47 2.91
N PRO A 31 -6.95 3.10 2.11
CA PRO A 31 -5.65 2.79 2.64
C PRO A 31 -4.88 4.05 3.05
N VAL A 32 -4.12 3.96 4.13
CA VAL A 32 -3.14 4.98 4.55
C VAL A 32 -1.75 4.37 4.42
N VAL A 33 -0.84 5.09 3.77
CA VAL A 33 0.55 4.67 3.58
C VAL A 33 1.45 5.46 4.53
N ASP A 34 2.19 4.78 5.39
CA ASP A 34 3.29 5.35 6.16
C ASP A 34 4.51 5.50 5.25
N ARG A 35 4.74 6.73 4.78
CA ARG A 35 5.86 7.07 3.88
C ARG A 35 7.23 6.99 4.55
N ALA A 36 7.32 6.95 5.88
CA ALA A 36 8.57 6.72 6.58
C ALA A 36 8.99 5.23 6.59
N ARG A 37 8.04 4.32 6.31
CA ARG A 37 8.27 2.87 6.20
C ARG A 37 8.23 2.34 4.77
N CYS A 38 7.47 2.97 3.88
CA CYS A 38 7.31 2.47 2.52
C CYS A 38 8.64 2.52 1.73
N GLU A 39 9.06 1.36 1.22
CA GLU A 39 10.26 1.20 0.38
C GLU A 39 9.95 1.09 -1.14
N GLY A 40 8.71 1.36 -1.56
CA GLY A 40 8.36 1.37 -2.98
C GLY A 40 8.41 0.00 -3.69
N LYS A 41 8.31 -1.11 -2.96
CA LYS A 41 8.39 -2.50 -3.49
C LYS A 41 7.24 -2.95 -4.41
N ARG A 42 6.21 -2.11 -4.57
CA ARG A 42 5.07 -2.32 -5.49
C ARG A 42 4.15 -3.52 -5.21
N ASP A 43 4.37 -4.28 -4.14
CA ASP A 43 3.47 -5.41 -3.78
C ASP A 43 2.00 -4.98 -3.61
N CYS A 44 1.75 -3.77 -3.12
CA CYS A 44 0.39 -3.21 -3.04
C CYS A 44 -0.28 -3.01 -4.40
N VAL A 45 0.49 -2.67 -5.44
CA VAL A 45 0.02 -2.54 -6.82
C VAL A 45 -0.29 -3.94 -7.37
N ASP A 46 0.62 -4.89 -7.15
CA ASP A 46 0.48 -6.25 -7.65
C ASP A 46 -0.76 -6.97 -7.10
N VAL A 47 -1.11 -6.73 -5.83
CA VAL A 47 -2.20 -7.45 -5.17
C VAL A 47 -3.53 -6.71 -5.12
N CYS A 48 -3.59 -5.43 -5.53
CA CYS A 48 -4.83 -4.65 -5.44
C CYS A 48 -5.74 -4.90 -6.66
N PRO A 49 -6.89 -5.59 -6.50
CA PRO A 49 -7.79 -5.85 -7.63
C PRO A 49 -8.51 -4.60 -8.14
N HIS A 50 -8.49 -3.51 -7.36
CA HIS A 50 -9.21 -2.26 -7.65
C HIS A 50 -8.29 -1.12 -8.07
N LYS A 51 -7.00 -1.41 -8.37
CA LYS A 51 -6.04 -0.42 -8.88
C LYS A 51 -5.97 0.87 -8.04
N VAL A 52 -6.08 0.71 -6.72
CA VAL A 52 -6.06 1.83 -5.74
C VAL A 52 -4.69 2.51 -5.70
N PHE A 53 -3.63 1.73 -5.86
CA PHE A 53 -2.25 2.14 -5.61
C PHE A 53 -1.51 2.50 -6.89
N GLU A 54 -0.64 3.49 -6.76
CA GLU A 54 0.42 3.79 -7.71
C GLU A 54 1.73 3.89 -6.91
N VAL A 55 2.82 3.31 -7.41
CA VAL A 55 4.16 3.54 -6.86
C VAL A 55 4.94 4.41 -7.83
N ARG A 56 5.38 5.56 -7.33
CA ARG A 56 6.10 6.60 -8.06
C ARG A 56 7.13 7.26 -7.14
N THR A 57 7.92 8.17 -7.70
CA THR A 57 8.82 9.01 -6.91
C THR A 57 8.02 9.82 -5.90
N ILE A 58 8.52 9.86 -4.66
CA ILE A 58 7.94 10.68 -3.59
C ILE A 58 7.95 12.16 -3.96
N ASP A 59 6.85 12.85 -3.69
CA ASP A 59 6.74 14.30 -3.87
C ASP A 59 7.69 15.03 -2.93
N GLU A 60 8.19 16.19 -3.35
CA GLU A 60 9.12 16.98 -2.54
C GLU A 60 8.51 17.38 -1.19
N ALA A 61 7.23 17.77 -1.17
CA ALA A 61 6.52 18.13 0.06
C ALA A 61 6.42 16.95 1.04
N ASP A 62 6.07 15.76 0.54
CA ASP A 62 6.01 14.54 1.35
C ASP A 62 7.39 14.14 1.85
N PHE A 63 8.42 14.25 1.02
CA PHE A 63 9.79 13.96 1.38
C PHE A 63 10.33 14.92 2.44
N ALA A 64 10.04 16.21 2.30
CA ALA A 64 10.45 17.25 3.25
C ALA A 64 9.78 17.08 4.63
N ALA A 65 8.56 16.54 4.67
CA ALA A 65 7.84 16.23 5.91
C ALA A 65 8.43 15.04 6.69
N LEU A 66 9.32 14.25 6.09
CA LEU A 66 9.93 13.10 6.75
C LEU A 66 11.05 13.51 7.73
N SER A 67 11.17 12.72 8.81
CA SER A 67 12.31 12.83 9.73
C SER A 67 13.63 12.57 9.01
N PHE A 68 14.74 13.02 9.58
CA PHE A 68 16.08 12.86 8.98
C PHE A 68 16.40 11.39 8.62
N PHE A 69 16.15 10.46 9.55
CA PHE A 69 16.38 9.03 9.31
C PHE A 69 15.45 8.44 8.25
N ALA A 70 14.19 8.85 8.22
CA ALA A 70 13.25 8.41 7.19
C ALA A 70 13.66 8.89 5.80
N ARG A 71 14.13 10.14 5.68
CA ARG A 71 14.69 10.68 4.42
C ARG A 71 15.89 9.88 3.93
N LEU A 72 16.80 9.50 4.83
CA LEU A 72 17.95 8.67 4.48
C LEU A 72 17.52 7.30 3.96
N LYS A 73 16.59 6.64 4.66
CA LYS A 73 16.03 5.35 4.24
C LYS A 73 15.37 5.45 2.87
N VAL A 74 14.45 6.39 2.68
CA VAL A 74 13.75 6.58 1.40
C VAL A 74 14.74 6.81 0.25
N ARG A 75 15.84 7.55 0.48
CA ARG A 75 16.92 7.70 -0.51
C ARG A 75 17.61 6.38 -0.84
N ALA A 76 17.94 5.57 0.17
CA ALA A 76 18.56 4.26 -0.02
C ALA A 76 17.66 3.28 -0.81
N HIS A 77 16.33 3.46 -0.74
CA HIS A 77 15.34 2.66 -1.46
C HIS A 77 14.78 3.36 -2.73
N GLY A 78 15.58 4.20 -3.38
CA GLY A 78 15.27 4.73 -4.71
C GLY A 78 14.22 5.84 -4.75
N LYS A 79 13.92 6.46 -3.61
CA LYS A 79 12.91 7.54 -3.46
C LYS A 79 11.52 7.19 -4.00
N GLN A 80 11.18 5.90 -4.07
CA GLN A 80 9.86 5.45 -4.50
C GLN A 80 8.94 5.27 -3.29
N THR A 81 7.67 5.64 -3.44
CA THR A 81 6.64 5.40 -2.41
C THR A 81 5.28 5.13 -3.03
N ALA A 82 4.39 4.52 -2.26
CA ALA A 82 3.03 4.26 -2.69
C ALA A 82 2.12 5.47 -2.41
N TYR A 83 1.37 5.86 -3.45
CA TYR A 83 0.25 6.78 -3.39
C TYR A 83 -1.05 6.03 -3.68
N THR A 84 -2.17 6.65 -3.31
CA THR A 84 -3.51 6.06 -3.43
C THR A 84 -4.45 6.98 -4.24
N PRO A 85 -4.13 7.27 -5.51
CA PRO A 85 -4.92 8.20 -6.34
C PRO A 85 -6.38 7.76 -6.51
N ASN A 86 -6.63 6.44 -6.44
CA ASN A 86 -7.97 5.84 -6.56
C ASN A 86 -8.46 5.31 -5.21
N ALA A 87 -8.21 6.02 -4.11
CA ALA A 87 -8.57 5.60 -2.76
C ALA A 87 -10.08 5.33 -2.60
N ASP A 88 -10.91 6.06 -3.32
CA ASP A 88 -12.37 5.91 -3.41
C ASP A 88 -12.80 4.55 -4.00
N GLN A 89 -11.97 3.90 -4.80
CA GLN A 89 -12.24 2.56 -5.33
C GLN A 89 -11.92 1.44 -4.34
N CYS A 90 -11.41 1.77 -3.14
CA CYS A 90 -11.08 0.77 -2.14
C CYS A 90 -12.32 0.01 -1.67
N ARG A 91 -12.22 -1.33 -1.68
CA ARG A 91 -13.25 -2.26 -1.17
C ARG A 91 -12.85 -2.91 0.15
N ALA A 92 -11.94 -2.27 0.90
CA ALA A 92 -11.37 -2.79 2.14
C ALA A 92 -10.86 -4.25 2.03
N CYS A 93 -10.19 -4.58 0.93
CA CYS A 93 -9.73 -5.95 0.69
C CYS A 93 -8.74 -6.47 1.73
N GLY A 94 -7.89 -5.63 2.31
CA GLY A 94 -6.81 -6.06 3.22
C GLY A 94 -5.60 -6.73 2.58
N LEU A 95 -5.66 -7.07 1.28
CA LEU A 95 -4.56 -7.72 0.55
C LEU A 95 -3.27 -6.88 0.58
N CYS A 96 -3.38 -5.57 0.33
CA CYS A 96 -2.24 -4.65 0.35
C CYS A 96 -1.58 -4.56 1.72
N VAL A 97 -2.35 -4.69 2.81
CA VAL A 97 -1.84 -4.62 4.18
C VAL A 97 -0.93 -5.81 4.47
N VAL A 98 -1.42 -7.04 4.22
CA VAL A 98 -0.65 -8.27 4.50
C VAL A 98 0.41 -8.58 3.44
N ALA A 99 0.28 -8.03 2.22
CA ALA A 99 1.29 -8.17 1.18
C ALA A 99 2.47 -7.21 1.37
N CYS A 100 2.30 -6.10 2.09
CA CYS A 100 3.35 -5.10 2.27
C CYS A 100 4.46 -5.65 3.19
N PRO A 101 5.69 -5.88 2.67
CA PRO A 101 6.78 -6.42 3.47
C PRO A 101 7.20 -5.49 4.62
N GLU A 102 7.02 -4.18 4.42
CA GLU A 102 7.39 -3.14 5.41
C GLU A 102 6.27 -2.81 6.41
N ARG A 103 5.11 -3.47 6.30
CA ARG A 103 3.92 -3.16 7.11
C ARG A 103 3.59 -1.67 7.12
N ALA A 104 3.75 -1.03 5.96
CA ALA A 104 3.61 0.41 5.77
C ALA A 104 2.18 0.84 5.42
N ILE A 105 1.22 -0.08 5.38
CA ILE A 105 -0.15 0.19 4.90
C ILE A 105 -1.16 -0.23 5.97
N THR A 106 -2.10 0.65 6.27
CA THR A 106 -3.28 0.36 7.10
C THR A 106 -4.56 0.70 6.35
N LEU A 107 -5.70 0.19 6.81
CA LEU A 107 -7.02 0.59 6.31
C LEU A 107 -7.73 1.41 7.38
N VAL A 108 -8.32 2.52 6.97
CA VAL A 108 -9.14 3.38 7.84
C VAL A 108 -10.50 3.61 7.18
N ARG A 109 -11.54 3.82 8.01
CA ARG A 109 -12.83 4.32 7.50
C ARG A 109 -12.64 5.73 6.97
N SER A 110 -13.32 6.04 5.87
CA SER A 110 -13.32 7.38 5.26
C SER A 110 -14.22 8.35 6.00
#